data_AF-A0A1M5EHB8-F1
#
_entry.id   AF-A0A1M5EHB8-F1
#
_cell.length_a   1.000
_cell.length_b   1.000
_cell.length_c   1.000
_cell.angle_alpha   90.00
_cell.angle_beta   90.00
_cell.angle_gamma   90.00
#
_symmetry.space_group_name_H-M   'P 1'
#
loop_
_entity.id
_entity.type
_entity.pdbx_description
1 polymer ?
#
loop_
_entity_poly.entity_id
_entity_poly.type
_entity_poly.pdbx_seq_one_letter_code
_entity_poly.pdbx_strand_id
1 'polypeptide(L)'
;MKLSDFPYTNRCKVLLIDDEVDLCMLMRQYFLRKNYEVFISHTGKDAISQAAAYQPDYILLDTNLPDGCRNLEQQLKEAAPNARITHIGK
;
A
#
# COMPACT_ATOMS: atom_id res chain seq x y z
N MET A 1 23.77 -5.61 -27.43
CA MET A 1 22.70 -4.91 -26.69
C MET A 1 22.02 -5.95 -25.81
N LYS A 2 22.09 -5.81 -24.48
CA LYS A 2 21.55 -6.76 -23.51
C LYS A 2 20.23 -6.21 -22.95
N LEU A 3 19.30 -7.08 -22.58
CA LEU A 3 18.05 -6.71 -21.91
C LEU A 3 18.27 -5.97 -20.57
N SER A 4 19.46 -6.12 -19.96
CA SER A 4 19.91 -5.37 -18.77
C SER A 4 20.17 -3.89 -19.01
N ASP A 5 20.21 -3.45 -20.27
CA ASP A 5 20.56 -2.08 -20.65
C ASP A 5 19.37 -1.12 -20.51
N PHE A 6 18.18 -1.63 -20.16
CA PHE A 6 16.98 -0.85 -19.89
C PHE A 6 16.64 -0.89 -18.40
N PRO A 7 16.30 0.23 -17.75
CA PRO A 7 15.76 0.20 -16.39
C PRO A 7 14.49 -0.65 -16.43
N TYR A 8 14.52 -1.80 -15.75
CA TYR A 8 13.34 -2.65 -15.59
C TYR A 8 12.22 -1.78 -15.03
N THR A 9 11.19 -1.59 -15.85
CA THR A 9 9.97 -0.81 -15.63
C THR A 9 9.62 -0.66 -14.16
N ASN A 10 9.47 0.59 -13.70
CA ASN A 10 9.08 0.91 -12.32
C ASN A 10 7.89 0.04 -11.90
N ARG A 11 8.12 -0.92 -11.00
CA ARG A 11 7.06 -1.82 -10.52
C ARG A 11 6.08 -0.98 -9.70
N CYS A 12 4.81 -1.11 -10.01
CA CYS A 12 3.79 -0.38 -9.29
C CYS A 12 3.77 -0.81 -7.82
N LYS A 13 3.83 0.17 -6.91
CA LYS A 13 3.91 -0.03 -5.46
C LYS A 13 2.53 0.08 -4.84
N VAL A 14 2.17 -0.92 -4.04
CA VAL A 14 0.89 -0.99 -3.33
C VAL A 14 1.16 -1.10 -1.83
N LEU A 15 0.54 -0.24 -1.03
CA LEU A 15 0.47 -0.38 0.41
C LEU A 15 -0.91 -0.90 0.80
N LEU A 16 -0.97 -2.07 1.42
CA LEU A 16 -2.18 -2.66 1.99
C LEU A 16 -2.27 -2.26 3.47
N ILE A 17 -3.42 -1.75 3.91
CA ILE A 17 -3.68 -1.34 5.29
C ILE A 17 -4.93 -2.06 5.78
N ASP A 18 -4.75 -3.10 6.56
CA ASP A 18 -5.82 -3.98 7.04
C ASP A 18 -5.29 -4.79 8.24
N ASP A 19 -6.08 -4.91 9.32
CA ASP A 19 -5.71 -5.67 10.52
C ASP A 19 -5.91 -7.19 10.35
N GLU A 20 -6.63 -7.63 9.32
CA GLU A 20 -6.76 -9.04 8.96
C GLU A 20 -5.52 -9.55 8.20
N VAL A 21 -4.58 -10.14 8.96
CA VAL A 21 -3.30 -10.68 8.44
C VAL A 21 -3.49 -11.68 7.29
N ASP A 22 -4.45 -12.60 7.41
CA ASP A 22 -4.68 -13.64 6.39
C ASP A 22 -5.16 -13.04 5.06
N LEU A 23 -6.01 -12.01 5.13
CA LEU A 23 -6.50 -11.30 3.95
C LEU A 23 -5.37 -10.53 3.27
N CYS A 24 -4.54 -9.83 4.05
CA CYS A 24 -3.34 -9.16 3.56
C CYS A 24 -2.40 -10.12 2.82
N MET A 25 -2.18 -11.31 3.35
CA MET A 25 -1.30 -12.31 2.73
C MET A 25 -1.86 -12.83 1.41
N LEU A 26 -3.18 -13.06 1.34
CA LEU A 26 -3.86 -13.44 0.11
C LEU A 26 -3.75 -12.35 -0.97
N MET A 27 -4.04 -11.09 -0.60
CA MET A 27 -3.94 -9.95 -1.52
C MET A 27 -2.50 -9.74 -1.99
N ARG A 28 -1.51 -9.82 -1.09
CA ARG A 28 -0.10 -9.73 -1.44
C ARG A 28 0.30 -10.79 -2.46
N GLN A 29 -0.10 -12.05 -2.27
CA GLN A 29 0.19 -13.10 -3.25
C GLN A 29 -0.46 -12.80 -4.61
N TYR A 30 -1.67 -12.24 -4.62
CA TYR A 30 -2.31 -11.81 -5.86
C TYR A 30 -1.52 -10.71 -6.59
N PHE A 31 -1.14 -9.63 -5.89
CA PHE A 31 -0.41 -8.50 -6.47
C PHE A 31 1.02 -8.86 -6.89
N LEU A 32 1.73 -9.68 -6.12
CA LEU A 32 3.06 -10.17 -6.49
C LEU A 32 3.05 -10.96 -7.80
N ARG A 33 2.01 -11.80 -8.04
CA ARG A 33 1.83 -12.51 -9.32
C ARG A 33 1.57 -11.57 -10.51
N LYS A 34 1.13 -10.34 -10.24
CA LYS A 34 0.94 -9.28 -11.23
C LYS A 34 2.16 -8.35 -11.35
N ASN A 35 3.28 -8.70 -10.71
CA ASN A 35 4.55 -7.97 -10.73
C ASN A 35 4.52 -6.59 -10.03
N TYR A 36 3.64 -6.43 -9.04
CA TYR A 36 3.63 -5.26 -8.15
C TYR A 36 4.63 -5.45 -7.01
N GLU A 37 5.09 -4.34 -6.44
CA GLU A 37 5.78 -4.31 -5.16
C GLU A 37 4.74 -4.03 -4.07
N VAL A 38 4.71 -4.86 -3.02
CA VAL A 38 3.61 -4.84 -2.04
C VAL A 38 4.16 -4.67 -0.64
N PHE A 39 3.65 -3.67 0.07
CA PHE A 39 3.89 -3.37 1.47
C PHE A 39 2.60 -3.61 2.25
N ILE A 40 2.72 -4.04 3.51
CA ILE A 40 1.57 -4.34 4.37
C ILE A 40 1.76 -3.57 5.67
N SER A 41 0.67 -2.95 6.13
CA SER A 41 0.53 -2.38 7.46
C SER A 41 -0.73 -2.89 8.12
N HIS A 42 -0.65 -3.22 9.40
CA HIS A 42 -1.80 -3.68 10.20
C HIS A 42 -2.34 -2.58 11.12
N THR A 43 -1.71 -1.42 11.13
CA THR A 43 -2.13 -0.24 11.88
C THR A 43 -2.00 1.00 11.00
N GLY A 44 -2.83 2.01 11.24
CA GLY A 44 -2.75 3.32 10.58
C GLY A 44 -1.46 4.07 10.94
N LYS A 45 -0.99 3.96 12.19
CA LYS A 45 0.29 4.58 12.61
C LYS A 45 1.47 4.05 11.78
N ASP A 46 1.57 2.74 11.63
CA ASP A 46 2.63 2.13 10.81
C ASP A 46 2.41 2.46 9.32
N ALA A 47 1.15 2.55 8.89
CA ALA A 47 0.81 2.84 7.50
C ALA A 47 1.30 4.23 7.07
N ILE A 48 1.18 5.24 7.94
CA ILE A 48 1.68 6.60 7.66
C ILE A 48 3.20 6.58 7.48
N SER A 49 3.91 5.88 8.36
CA SER A 49 5.37 5.76 8.30
C SER A 49 5.80 5.04 7.02
N GLN A 50 5.11 3.96 6.66
CA GLN A 50 5.37 3.20 5.43
C GLN A 50 5.01 3.99 4.17
N ALA A 51 3.90 4.74 4.17
CA ALA A 51 3.50 5.57 3.04
C ALA A 51 4.56 6.63 2.73
N ALA A 52 5.06 7.31 3.77
CA ALA A 52 6.14 8.29 3.65
C ALA A 52 7.44 7.66 3.10
N ALA A 53 7.81 6.48 3.62
CA ALA A 53 9.06 5.81 3.26
C ALA A 53 9.04 5.22 1.84
N TYR A 54 7.94 4.56 1.45
CA TYR A 54 7.89 3.79 0.20
C TYR A 54 7.31 4.56 -0.98
N GLN A 55 6.57 5.65 -0.72
CA GLN A 55 5.87 6.45 -1.72
C GLN A 55 5.07 5.54 -2.69
N PRO A 56 4.05 4.82 -2.20
CA PRO A 56 3.30 3.89 -3.02
C PRO A 56 2.46 4.61 -4.09
N ASP A 57 2.19 3.92 -5.20
CA ASP A 57 1.26 4.43 -6.23
C ASP A 57 -0.20 4.24 -5.79
N TYR A 58 -0.48 3.17 -5.04
CA TYR A 58 -1.80 2.85 -4.51
C TYR A 58 -1.73 2.52 -3.02
N ILE A 59 -2.73 2.99 -2.29
CA ILE A 59 -2.99 2.61 -0.90
C ILE A 59 -4.35 1.93 -0.87
N LEU A 60 -4.41 0.68 -0.45
CA LEU A 60 -5.67 -0.02 -0.18
C LEU A 60 -5.93 0.04 1.32
N LEU A 61 -6.94 0.81 1.70
CA LEU A 61 -7.28 1.10 3.09
C LEU A 61 -8.57 0.38 3.49
N ASP A 62 -8.52 -0.49 4.49
CA ASP A 62 -9.74 -1.06 5.05
C ASP A 62 -10.59 0.02 5.72
N THR A 63 -11.88 0.00 5.39
CA THR A 63 -12.90 0.91 5.92
C THR A 63 -13.30 0.52 7.33
N ASN A 64 -13.16 -0.75 7.69
CA ASN A 64 -13.47 -1.25 9.03
C ASN A 64 -12.26 -1.27 9.97
N LEU A 65 -11.11 -0.76 9.52
CA LEU A 65 -9.89 -0.74 10.30
C LEU A 65 -10.18 -0.10 11.67
N PRO A 66 -10.04 -0.82 12.79
CA PRO A 66 -10.47 -0.36 14.11
C PRO A 66 -9.57 0.73 14.70
N ASP A 67 -8.62 1.27 13.92
CA ASP A 67 -7.61 2.21 14.38
C ASP A 67 -8.27 3.54 14.82
N GLY A 68 -7.99 3.94 16.06
CA GLY A 68 -8.39 5.22 16.64
C GLY A 68 -7.66 6.45 16.06
N CYS A 69 -6.83 6.28 15.03
CA CYS A 69 -6.19 7.35 14.27
C CYS A 69 -7.22 8.25 13.59
N ARG A 70 -7.57 9.36 14.26
CA ARG A 70 -8.34 10.46 13.65
C ARG A 70 -7.61 10.97 12.40
N ASN A 71 -8.34 11.09 11.29
CA ASN A 71 -7.86 11.65 10.03
C ASN A 71 -6.76 10.82 9.33
N LEU A 72 -6.73 9.50 9.51
CA LEU A 72 -5.76 8.60 8.87
C LEU A 72 -5.64 8.86 7.36
N GLU A 73 -6.75 8.97 6.64
CA GLU A 73 -6.73 9.23 5.19
C GLU A 73 -6.03 10.55 4.83
N GLN A 74 -6.27 11.62 5.60
CA GLN A 74 -5.60 12.90 5.39
C GLN A 74 -4.08 12.79 5.64
N GLN A 75 -3.68 12.09 6.68
CA GLN A 75 -2.27 11.85 7.00
C GLN A 75 -1.59 11.00 5.92
N LEU A 76 -2.28 10.02 5.35
CA LEU A 76 -1.79 9.24 4.22
C LEU A 76 -1.63 10.09 2.95
N LYS A 77 -2.56 11.00 2.68
CA LYS A 77 -2.43 11.97 1.56
C LYS A 77 -1.24 12.91 1.76
N GLU A 78 -0.97 13.34 2.98
CA GLU A 78 0.20 14.19 3.27
C GLU A 78 1.52 13.40 3.17
N ALA A 79 1.53 12.16 3.65
CA ALA A 79 2.70 11.29 3.60
C ALA A 79 3.04 10.82 2.18
N ALA A 80 2.04 10.57 1.34
CA ALA A 80 2.18 10.10 -0.03
C ALA A 80 1.21 10.84 -0.97
N PRO A 81 1.50 12.09 -1.36
CA PRO A 81 0.57 12.97 -2.09
C PRO A 81 0.23 12.49 -3.50
N ASN A 82 1.04 11.61 -4.08
CA ASN A 82 0.81 11.03 -5.41
C ASN A 82 0.08 9.68 -5.35
N ALA A 83 -0.13 9.12 -4.15
CA ALA A 83 -0.77 7.83 -3.99
C ALA A 83 -2.27 7.94 -4.24
N ARG A 84 -2.82 6.95 -4.96
CA ARG A 84 -4.26 6.76 -5.09
C ARG A 84 -4.77 5.93 -3.92
N ILE A 85 -5.58 6.52 -3.07
CA ILE A 85 -6.22 5.81 -1.96
C ILE A 85 -7.50 5.16 -2.46
N THR A 86 -7.64 3.86 -2.23
CA THR A 86 -8.83 3.05 -2.53
C THR A 86 -9.28 2.39 -1.24
N HIS A 87 -10.56 2.50 -0.93
CA HIS A 87 -11.14 1.86 0.24
C HIS A 87 -11.50 0.41 -0.10
N ILE A 88 -11.10 -0.51 0.77
CA ILE A 88 -11.51 -1.91 0.76
C ILE A 88 -12.43 -2.14 1.97
N GLY A 89 -13.42 -3.01 1.83
CA GLY A 89 -14.53 -3.10 2.77
C GLY A 89 -15.86 -3.21 2.03
N LYS A 90 -16.89 -3.70 2.70
CA LYS A 90 -18.21 -3.98 2.11
C LYS A 90 -19.03 -2.73 1.83
#